data_AF-A0A418Q2M7-F1
#
_entry.id   AF-A0A418Q2M7-F1
#
_cell.length_a   1.000
_cell.length_b   1.000
_cell.length_c   1.000
_cell.angle_alpha   90.00
_cell.angle_beta   90.00
_cell.angle_gamma   90.00
#
_symmetry.space_group_name_H-M   'P 1'
#
loop_
_entity.id
_entity.type
_entity.pdbx_description
1 polymer ?
#
loop_
_entity_poly.entity_id
_entity_poly.type
_entity_poly.pdbx_seq_one_letter_code
_entity_poly.pdbx_strand_id
1 'polypeptide(L)'
;MKKLILVASALSVIAAQPVVAQPRGDEPVAVPRAIKQGIDFVYVDPQMANVAKRKQRPQNWLARLFNFDFGGGKRGAPNPMFADLARGLQQYEATWGRLPQTKIPVGAAMKRGSSGKRVQLLRTRLGLSPSGAYDEQLYQAVKNYQQVHGLGTPDGIAGRGTIASLNRGADYYEKRIAINMERAYRLPATRAFDRYAVVDSGAAEIYFFDRDRMADKMRVVVGAPETKTPMMAVILRNAKANPYWNVPPELVRSLTAKRIREQGISYLKDFHYEVLRDWSPNAPIIDPKTVNWRGIASGKVQPTIRVRQLPGPWNSMRNMKFETPNDFGIYLHDTPHPELFAKTDRHLSNGCVRLEDYRRFATWAFGYVPHAATGVEQKFDVPKPMPVYMTYLTVAPTANGVMFRADPYGFDALAMPQMMFGQQRVASAT
;
A
#
# COMPACT_ATOMS: atom_id res chain seq x y z
N MET A 1 56.94 35.12 18.45
CA MET A 1 55.59 34.82 18.97
C MET A 1 54.59 34.99 17.84
N LYS A 2 54.00 33.90 17.35
CA LYS A 2 53.06 33.87 16.21
C LYS A 2 51.65 34.27 16.68
N LYS A 3 51.06 35.32 16.11
CA LYS A 3 49.61 35.58 16.17
C LYS A 3 49.01 35.27 14.80
N LEU A 4 48.24 34.19 14.73
CA LEU A 4 47.41 33.83 13.58
C LEU A 4 46.29 34.86 13.43
N ILE A 5 46.13 35.36 12.21
CA ILE A 5 44.94 36.09 11.74
C ILE A 5 43.87 35.04 11.42
N LEU A 6 42.74 35.08 12.12
CA LEU A 6 41.54 34.33 11.72
C LEU A 6 40.61 35.30 10.96
N VAL A 7 40.44 35.05 9.68
CA VAL A 7 39.41 35.67 8.83
C VAL A 7 38.11 34.90 9.05
N ALA A 8 37.10 35.54 9.63
CA ALA A 8 35.76 34.99 9.73
C ALA A 8 34.97 35.31 8.46
N SER A 9 34.96 34.37 7.51
CA SER A 9 34.08 34.41 6.34
C SER A 9 32.65 34.06 6.77
N ALA A 10 31.74 35.02 6.72
CA ALA A 10 30.31 34.78 6.91
C ALA A 10 29.75 34.03 5.68
N LEU A 11 29.74 32.70 5.73
CA LEU A 11 28.96 31.88 4.82
C LEU A 11 27.48 32.01 5.18
N SER A 12 26.77 32.84 4.42
CA SER A 12 25.31 32.83 4.38
C SER A 12 24.86 31.50 3.80
N VAL A 13 24.45 30.57 4.66
CA VAL A 13 23.76 29.36 4.23
C VAL A 13 22.37 29.77 3.79
N ILE A 14 22.22 30.06 2.49
CA ILE A 14 20.90 30.09 1.84
C ILE A 14 20.41 28.65 1.89
N ALA A 15 19.58 28.35 2.90
CA ALA A 15 18.80 27.13 2.91
C ALA A 15 17.87 27.18 1.71
N ALA A 16 18.25 26.52 0.61
CA ALA A 16 17.36 26.26 -0.50
C ALA A 16 16.20 25.42 0.05
N GLN A 17 15.07 26.07 0.32
CA GLN A 17 13.83 25.35 0.56
C GLN A 17 13.56 24.51 -0.69
N PRO A 18 13.26 23.20 -0.54
CA PRO A 18 12.80 22.44 -1.69
C PRO A 18 11.55 23.14 -2.21
N VAL A 19 11.61 23.61 -3.46
CA VAL A 19 10.45 24.15 -4.16
C VAL A 19 9.44 23.01 -4.23
N VAL A 20 8.45 23.04 -3.34
CA VAL A 20 7.25 22.21 -3.46
C VAL A 20 6.58 22.70 -4.71
N ALA A 21 6.78 21.99 -5.83
CA ALA A 21 6.06 22.26 -7.05
C ALA A 21 4.58 22.02 -6.75
N GLN A 22 3.81 23.10 -6.59
CA GLN A 22 2.36 22.97 -6.55
C GLN A 22 1.93 22.29 -7.85
N PRO A 23 1.22 21.15 -7.81
CA PRO A 23 0.76 20.50 -9.03
C PRO A 23 -0.09 21.51 -9.83
N ARG A 24 0.33 21.81 -11.06
CA ARG A 24 -0.39 22.72 -11.96
C ARG A 24 -1.61 22.01 -12.52
N GLY A 25 -2.67 21.92 -11.72
CA GLY A 25 -3.93 21.31 -12.14
C GLY A 25 -3.80 19.82 -12.48
N ASP A 26 -3.95 19.47 -13.76
CA ASP A 26 -4.01 18.09 -14.27
C ASP A 26 -2.64 17.46 -14.58
N GLU A 27 -1.54 18.19 -14.36
CA GLU A 27 -0.18 17.71 -14.60
C GLU A 27 0.16 16.53 -13.67
N PRO A 28 0.41 15.32 -14.21
CA PRO A 28 0.80 14.16 -13.41
C PRO A 28 2.20 14.38 -12.86
N VAL A 29 2.32 14.39 -11.54
CA VAL A 29 3.63 14.42 -10.90
C VAL A 29 4.29 13.06 -11.04
N ALA A 30 5.58 13.04 -11.42
CA ALA A 30 6.31 11.79 -11.56
C ALA A 30 6.50 11.12 -10.20
N VAL A 31 5.99 9.89 -10.04
CA VAL A 31 6.25 9.08 -8.84
C VAL A 31 7.75 8.79 -8.75
N PRO A 32 8.44 9.18 -7.66
CA PRO A 32 9.84 8.83 -7.46
C PRO A 32 10.00 7.30 -7.48
N ARG A 33 10.92 6.80 -8.30
CA ARG A 33 11.19 5.34 -8.45
C ARG A 33 11.72 4.67 -7.17
N ALA A 34 12.15 5.45 -6.19
CA ALA A 34 12.86 4.98 -5.01
C ALA A 34 12.25 5.54 -3.72
N ILE A 35 10.95 5.35 -3.51
CA ILE A 35 10.40 5.59 -2.18
C ILE A 35 10.66 4.35 -1.32
N LYS A 36 11.70 4.39 -0.49
CA LYS A 36 11.92 3.39 0.56
C LYS A 36 10.92 3.65 1.68
N GLN A 37 9.78 2.97 1.64
CA GLN A 37 8.76 3.07 2.67
C GLN A 37 8.80 1.82 3.53
N GLY A 38 9.05 1.98 4.82
CA GLY A 38 8.91 0.89 5.79
C GLY A 38 7.60 1.02 6.54
N ILE A 39 7.42 2.16 7.20
CA ILE A 39 6.36 2.38 8.20
C ILE A 39 5.62 3.70 7.99
N ASP A 40 6.34 4.78 7.67
CA ASP A 40 5.78 6.13 7.66
C ASP A 40 5.12 6.49 6.34
N PHE A 41 4.16 7.43 6.41
CA PHE A 41 3.64 8.09 5.23
C PHE A 41 4.71 8.97 4.60
N VAL A 42 4.80 8.93 3.28
CA VAL A 42 5.73 9.76 2.52
C VAL A 42 5.12 11.07 2.05
N TYR A 43 3.81 11.18 2.19
CA TYR A 43 3.07 12.40 1.96
C TYR A 43 1.95 12.53 3.00
N VAL A 44 1.78 13.75 3.49
CA VAL A 44 0.63 14.15 4.30
C VAL A 44 0.13 15.46 3.74
N ASP A 45 -1.12 15.51 3.31
CA ASP A 45 -1.77 16.75 2.88
C ASP A 45 -1.66 17.80 4.01
N PRO A 46 -1.28 19.06 3.72
CA PRO A 46 -1.16 20.11 4.74
C PRO A 46 -2.40 20.27 5.63
N GLN A 47 -3.61 20.02 5.09
CA GLN A 47 -4.86 20.07 5.86
C GLN A 47 -4.98 18.92 6.89
N MET A 48 -4.15 17.88 6.76
CA MET A 48 -4.06 16.76 7.69
C MET A 48 -2.79 16.75 8.53
N ALA A 49 -1.87 17.71 8.34
CA ALA A 49 -0.61 17.76 9.06
C ALA A 49 -0.80 17.75 10.59
N ASN A 50 -1.85 18.39 11.11
CA ASN A 50 -2.15 18.37 12.54
C ASN A 50 -2.65 17.00 13.05
N VAL A 51 -3.21 16.17 12.17
CA VAL A 51 -3.62 14.79 12.48
C VAL A 51 -2.44 13.82 12.35
N ALA A 52 -1.51 14.09 11.43
CA ALA A 52 -0.36 13.24 11.14
C ALA A 52 0.90 13.51 11.99
N LYS A 53 0.91 14.53 12.85
CA LYS A 53 2.04 14.89 13.75
C LYS A 53 2.34 13.87 14.86
N ARG A 54 2.11 12.57 14.63
CA ARG A 54 2.60 11.49 15.48
C ARG A 54 4.06 11.24 15.10
N LYS A 55 4.99 11.86 15.84
CA LYS A 55 6.44 11.63 15.68
C LYS A 55 6.75 10.13 15.73
N GLN A 56 7.78 9.69 14.99
CA GLN A 56 8.37 8.37 15.16
C GLN A 56 8.58 8.11 16.65
N ARG A 57 7.98 7.03 17.14
CA ARG A 57 8.08 6.67 18.55
C ARG A 57 9.38 5.90 18.78
N PRO A 58 10.00 6.03 19.97
CA PRO A 58 11.26 5.36 20.27
C PRO A 58 11.14 3.84 20.11
N GLN A 59 12.28 3.19 19.85
CA GLN A 59 12.37 1.74 19.88
C GLN A 59 11.76 1.20 21.19
N ASN A 60 11.01 0.09 21.12
CA ASN A 60 10.31 -0.57 22.23
C ASN A 60 9.03 0.12 22.74
N TRP A 61 8.50 1.15 22.07
CA TRP A 61 7.26 1.79 22.53
C TRP A 61 6.06 0.83 22.53
N LEU A 62 6.02 -0.14 21.62
CA LEU A 62 4.98 -1.17 21.60
C LEU A 62 4.94 -1.96 22.92
N ALA A 63 6.10 -2.36 23.45
CA ALA A 63 6.20 -3.00 24.77
C ALA A 63 5.65 -2.12 25.90
N ARG A 64 5.78 -0.78 25.80
CA ARG A 64 5.15 0.17 26.75
C ARG A 64 3.65 0.29 26.54
N LEU A 65 3.15 0.21 25.30
CA LEU A 65 1.72 0.28 25.02
C LEU A 65 0.97 -0.95 25.54
N PHE A 66 1.60 -2.14 25.55
CA PHE A 66 1.00 -3.36 26.09
C PHE A 66 0.93 -3.43 27.63
N ASN A 67 1.64 -2.55 28.33
CA ASN A 67 1.45 -2.34 29.77
C ASN A 67 0.35 -1.31 30.09
N PHE A 68 -0.28 -0.71 29.08
CA PHE A 68 -1.43 0.16 29.26
C PHE A 68 -2.72 -0.59 28.93
N ASP A 69 -3.67 -0.55 29.86
CA ASP A 69 -5.02 -1.03 29.65
C ASP A 69 -5.70 -0.16 28.58
N PHE A 70 -6.05 -0.76 27.43
CA PHE A 70 -6.81 -0.10 26.34
C PHE A 70 -8.31 0.01 26.66
N GLY A 71 -8.62 0.30 27.92
CA GLY A 71 -9.97 0.59 28.39
C GLY A 71 -10.49 1.92 27.85
N GLY A 72 -11.39 1.85 26.88
CA GLY A 72 -12.45 2.84 26.66
C GLY A 72 -12.23 3.89 25.57
N GLY A 73 -13.33 4.27 24.92
CA GLY A 73 -13.43 5.22 23.80
C GLY A 73 -13.15 6.67 24.17
N LYS A 74 -11.91 6.95 24.56
CA LYS A 74 -11.38 8.29 24.80
C LYS A 74 -10.93 8.91 23.46
N ARG A 75 -11.26 10.19 23.29
CA ARG A 75 -10.80 11.00 22.15
C ARG A 75 -9.28 10.94 22.05
N GLY A 76 -8.73 10.67 20.86
CA GLY A 76 -7.28 10.57 20.64
C GLY A 76 -6.69 9.16 20.77
N ALA A 77 -7.50 8.14 21.07
CA ALA A 77 -7.08 6.73 21.00
C ALA A 77 -6.56 6.34 19.60
N PRO A 78 -5.71 5.30 19.48
CA PRO A 78 -5.29 4.77 18.19
C PRO A 78 -6.47 4.33 17.33
N ASN A 79 -6.28 4.29 16.02
CA ASN A 79 -7.28 3.82 15.06
C ASN A 79 -7.80 2.41 15.43
N PRO A 80 -9.08 2.06 15.18
CA PRO A 80 -9.61 0.72 15.44
C PRO A 80 -8.74 -0.42 14.88
N MET A 81 -8.18 -0.25 13.68
CA MET A 81 -7.29 -1.25 13.08
C MET A 81 -6.03 -1.51 13.94
N PHE A 82 -5.52 -0.50 14.65
CA PHE A 82 -4.43 -0.69 15.61
C PHE A 82 -4.87 -1.56 16.78
N ALA A 83 -6.04 -1.26 17.37
CA ALA A 83 -6.55 -2.00 18.51
C ALA A 83 -6.84 -3.47 18.16
N ASP A 84 -7.35 -3.71 16.95
CA ASP A 84 -7.63 -5.06 16.45
C ASP A 84 -6.33 -5.86 16.26
N LEU A 85 -5.29 -5.23 15.71
CA LEU A 85 -3.96 -5.84 15.58
C LEU A 85 -3.29 -6.08 16.94
N ALA A 86 -3.48 -5.18 17.91
CA ALA A 86 -2.96 -5.35 19.27
C ALA A 86 -3.56 -6.58 19.97
N ARG A 87 -4.88 -6.77 19.88
CA ARG A 87 -5.55 -7.99 20.36
C ARG A 87 -5.07 -9.23 19.59
N GLY A 88 -4.90 -9.08 18.28
CA GLY A 88 -4.33 -10.10 17.41
C GLY A 88 -2.92 -10.55 17.82
N LEU A 89 -2.05 -9.61 18.24
CA LEU A 89 -0.72 -9.93 18.75
C LEU A 89 -0.80 -10.75 20.04
N GLN A 90 -1.60 -10.30 21.01
CA GLN A 90 -1.77 -11.02 22.28
C GLN A 90 -2.25 -12.46 22.05
N GLN A 91 -3.21 -12.65 21.13
CA GLN A 91 -3.68 -13.98 20.77
C GLN A 91 -2.62 -14.80 20.02
N TYR A 92 -1.85 -14.18 19.13
CA TYR A 92 -0.74 -14.86 18.44
C TYR A 92 0.32 -15.34 19.43
N GLU A 93 0.72 -14.50 20.38
CA GLU A 93 1.66 -14.84 21.45
C GLU A 93 1.14 -16.00 22.31
N ALA A 94 -0.16 -15.97 22.66
CA ALA A 94 -0.79 -17.01 23.48
C ALA A 94 -0.96 -18.36 22.74
N THR A 95 -1.01 -18.36 21.41
CA THR A 95 -1.24 -19.56 20.58
C THR A 95 0.05 -20.03 19.90
N TRP A 96 0.47 -19.32 18.84
CA TRP A 96 1.64 -19.67 18.02
C TRP A 96 2.97 -19.31 18.68
N GLY A 97 3.00 -18.26 19.51
CA GLY A 97 4.19 -17.79 20.23
C GLY A 97 4.72 -18.80 21.26
N ARG A 98 3.83 -19.58 21.88
CA ARG A 98 4.17 -20.60 22.89
C ARG A 98 4.61 -21.94 22.32
N LEU A 99 4.44 -22.17 21.02
CA LEU A 99 4.82 -23.44 20.40
C LEU A 99 6.35 -23.62 20.40
N PRO A 100 6.86 -24.87 20.50
CA PRO A 100 8.29 -25.14 20.41
C PRO A 100 8.90 -24.55 19.14
N GLN A 101 10.06 -23.89 19.23
CA GLN A 101 10.71 -23.24 18.06
C GLN A 101 11.71 -24.18 17.35
N THR A 102 11.46 -25.49 17.43
CA THR A 102 12.29 -26.55 16.84
C THR A 102 12.48 -26.32 15.35
N LYS A 103 13.73 -26.21 14.90
CA LYS A 103 14.05 -26.09 13.47
C LYS A 103 13.86 -27.43 12.77
N ILE A 104 13.27 -27.40 11.59
CA ILE A 104 13.04 -28.58 10.76
C ILE A 104 14.01 -28.52 9.57
N PRO A 105 14.89 -29.52 9.38
CA PRO A 105 15.78 -29.57 8.23
C PRO A 105 15.03 -29.52 6.90
N VAL A 106 15.62 -28.83 5.92
CA VAL A 106 15.12 -28.78 4.53
C VAL A 106 15.15 -30.19 3.93
N GLY A 107 14.17 -30.50 3.08
CA GLY A 107 14.09 -31.80 2.39
C GLY A 107 12.74 -31.99 1.70
N ALA A 108 12.45 -33.23 1.29
CA ALA A 108 11.19 -33.60 0.61
C ALA A 108 9.93 -33.15 1.38
N ALA A 109 8.85 -32.90 0.65
CA ALA A 109 7.57 -32.50 1.24
C ALA A 109 7.01 -33.63 2.12
N MET A 110 6.47 -33.27 3.29
CA MET A 110 5.79 -34.21 4.18
C MET A 110 4.28 -34.05 4.03
N LYS A 111 3.58 -35.18 3.91
CA LYS A 111 2.13 -35.30 3.72
C LYS A 111 1.61 -36.53 4.45
N ARG A 112 0.30 -36.74 4.48
CA ARG A 112 -0.32 -37.92 5.11
C ARG A 112 0.39 -39.22 4.75
N GLY A 113 0.64 -40.06 5.74
CA GLY A 113 1.41 -41.30 5.61
C GLY A 113 2.94 -41.14 5.66
N SER A 114 3.48 -39.92 5.59
CA SER A 114 4.92 -39.69 5.82
C SER A 114 5.29 -40.03 7.27
N SER A 115 6.52 -40.50 7.50
CA SER A 115 7.04 -40.84 8.82
C SER A 115 8.52 -40.46 8.96
N GLY A 116 9.10 -40.74 10.14
CA GLY A 116 10.52 -40.51 10.41
C GLY A 116 10.83 -39.17 11.07
N LYS A 117 12.13 -38.90 11.31
CA LYS A 117 12.61 -37.82 12.18
C LYS A 117 12.08 -36.43 11.82
N ARG A 118 11.94 -36.10 10.53
CA ARG A 118 11.41 -34.79 10.10
C ARG A 118 9.93 -34.60 10.43
N VAL A 119 9.14 -35.67 10.40
CA VAL A 119 7.73 -35.65 10.83
C VAL A 119 7.65 -35.45 12.34
N GLN A 120 8.48 -36.14 13.12
CA GLN A 120 8.55 -35.97 14.58
C GLN A 120 8.88 -34.50 14.95
N LEU A 121 9.87 -33.90 14.29
CA LEU A 121 10.23 -32.49 14.48
C LEU A 121 9.08 -31.54 14.09
N LEU A 122 8.36 -31.83 13.00
CA LEU A 122 7.20 -31.04 12.58
C LEU A 122 6.05 -31.14 13.59
N ARG A 123 5.79 -32.33 14.14
CA ARG A 123 4.80 -32.55 15.21
C ARG A 123 5.15 -31.72 16.44
N THR A 124 6.38 -31.82 16.94
CA THR A 124 6.87 -31.00 18.06
C THR A 124 6.72 -29.50 17.76
N ARG A 125 7.14 -29.06 16.56
CA ARG A 125 7.05 -27.65 16.15
C ARG A 125 5.62 -27.11 16.17
N LEU A 126 4.62 -27.97 15.94
CA LEU A 126 3.20 -27.63 15.96
C LEU A 126 2.50 -27.99 17.29
N GLY A 127 3.26 -28.29 18.35
CA GLY A 127 2.73 -28.57 19.69
C GLY A 127 2.09 -29.95 19.85
N LEU A 128 2.33 -30.87 18.91
CA LEU A 128 1.85 -32.24 18.98
C LEU A 128 2.92 -33.16 19.59
N SER A 129 2.51 -34.33 20.09
CA SER A 129 3.43 -35.38 20.51
C SER A 129 4.38 -35.75 19.36
N PRO A 130 5.70 -35.89 19.59
CA PRO A 130 6.65 -36.30 18.56
C PRO A 130 6.39 -37.74 18.06
N SER A 131 5.64 -38.55 18.80
CA SER A 131 5.28 -39.90 18.37
C SER A 131 4.23 -39.88 17.25
N GLY A 132 4.36 -40.82 16.32
CA GLY A 132 3.39 -41.05 15.25
C GLY A 132 3.84 -40.58 13.86
N ALA A 133 3.01 -40.92 12.87
CA ALA A 133 3.18 -40.52 11.49
C ALA A 133 2.58 -39.13 11.23
N TYR A 134 2.59 -38.73 9.96
CA TYR A 134 1.80 -37.61 9.47
C TYR A 134 0.35 -38.06 9.36
N ASP A 135 -0.37 -37.95 10.47
CA ASP A 135 -1.77 -38.35 10.63
C ASP A 135 -2.74 -37.19 10.34
N GLU A 136 -4.04 -37.41 10.57
CA GLU A 136 -5.09 -36.39 10.44
C GLU A 136 -4.79 -35.16 11.31
N GLN A 137 -4.36 -35.37 12.56
CA GLN A 137 -4.12 -34.29 13.50
C GLN A 137 -3.01 -33.36 13.01
N LEU A 138 -1.88 -33.93 12.55
CA LEU A 138 -0.79 -33.13 11.99
C LEU A 138 -1.19 -32.44 10.69
N TYR A 139 -1.97 -33.13 9.84
CA TYR A 139 -2.50 -32.55 8.61
C TYR A 139 -3.33 -31.29 8.91
N GLN A 140 -4.26 -31.34 9.86
CA GLN A 140 -5.08 -30.18 10.23
C GLN A 140 -4.24 -29.07 10.87
N ALA A 141 -3.25 -29.42 11.70
CA ALA A 141 -2.34 -28.43 12.29
C ALA A 141 -1.53 -27.68 11.21
N VAL A 142 -1.01 -28.39 10.21
CA VAL A 142 -0.30 -27.79 9.07
C VAL A 142 -1.25 -26.93 8.23
N LYS A 143 -2.44 -27.44 7.94
CA LYS A 143 -3.47 -26.71 7.18
C LYS A 143 -3.84 -25.38 7.87
N ASN A 144 -4.08 -25.41 9.18
CA ASN A 144 -4.35 -24.22 9.98
C ASN A 144 -3.15 -23.26 9.98
N TYR A 145 -1.93 -23.78 10.14
CA TYR A 145 -0.71 -22.96 10.05
C TYR A 145 -0.58 -22.26 8.69
N GLN A 146 -0.80 -22.97 7.58
CA GLN A 146 -0.77 -22.40 6.24
C GLN A 146 -1.81 -21.29 6.04
N GLN A 147 -3.03 -21.51 6.55
CA GLN A 147 -4.11 -20.52 6.49
C GLN A 147 -3.73 -19.25 7.27
N VAL A 148 -3.31 -19.39 8.53
CA VAL A 148 -2.92 -18.25 9.38
C VAL A 148 -1.72 -17.51 8.77
N HIS A 149 -0.72 -18.22 8.27
CA HIS A 149 0.54 -17.62 7.79
C HIS A 149 0.54 -17.26 6.29
N GLY A 150 -0.62 -17.33 5.63
CA GLY A 150 -0.80 -16.85 4.25
C GLY A 150 0.03 -17.62 3.22
N LEU A 151 0.15 -18.94 3.35
CA LEU A 151 1.04 -19.78 2.53
C LEU A 151 0.37 -20.35 1.28
N GLY A 152 -0.54 -19.58 0.66
CA GLY A 152 -1.34 -20.00 -0.48
C GLY A 152 -2.51 -20.89 -0.06
N THR A 153 -2.90 -21.83 -0.93
CA THR A 153 -3.96 -22.79 -0.64
C THR A 153 -3.57 -23.68 0.56
N PRO A 154 -4.35 -23.72 1.65
CA PRO A 154 -4.04 -24.54 2.81
C PRO A 154 -4.37 -26.02 2.48
N ASP A 155 -3.40 -26.70 1.88
CA ASP A 155 -3.50 -28.08 1.39
C ASP A 155 -3.12 -29.13 2.45
N GLY A 156 -2.54 -28.70 3.57
CA GLY A 156 -2.04 -29.56 4.63
C GLY A 156 -0.77 -30.32 4.25
N ILE A 157 -0.04 -29.90 3.22
CA ILE A 157 1.25 -30.45 2.81
C ILE A 157 2.39 -29.57 3.33
N ALA A 158 3.28 -30.14 4.14
CA ALA A 158 4.47 -29.45 4.64
C ALA A 158 5.60 -29.47 3.60
N GLY A 159 5.43 -28.69 2.53
CA GLY A 159 6.43 -28.45 1.49
C GLY A 159 7.49 -27.40 1.89
N ARG A 160 8.37 -27.06 0.94
CA ARG A 160 9.50 -26.11 1.16
C ARG A 160 9.05 -24.77 1.75
N GLY A 161 7.94 -24.20 1.24
CA GLY A 161 7.38 -22.94 1.72
C GLY A 161 6.90 -23.00 3.17
N THR A 162 6.15 -24.06 3.52
CA THR A 162 5.67 -24.32 4.88
C THR A 162 6.83 -24.48 5.87
N ILE A 163 7.84 -25.29 5.52
CA ILE A 163 9.01 -25.51 6.38
C ILE A 163 9.84 -24.23 6.54
N ALA A 164 10.08 -23.49 5.45
CA ALA A 164 10.79 -22.21 5.52
C ALA A 164 10.05 -21.20 6.42
N SER A 165 8.72 -21.12 6.29
CA SER A 165 7.85 -20.30 7.14
C SER A 165 7.96 -20.69 8.62
N LEU A 166 7.79 -21.97 8.95
CA LEU A 166 7.90 -22.48 10.33
C LEU A 166 9.26 -22.17 10.95
N ASN A 167 10.33 -22.28 10.15
CA ASN A 167 11.70 -22.01 10.55
C ASN A 167 12.02 -20.52 10.72
N ARG A 168 11.15 -19.58 10.31
CA ARG A 168 11.34 -18.16 10.68
C ARG A 168 11.10 -17.92 12.16
N GLY A 169 10.24 -18.72 12.79
CA GLY A 169 9.94 -18.65 14.22
C GLY A 169 8.89 -17.60 14.56
N ALA A 170 8.33 -17.69 15.77
CA ALA A 170 7.26 -16.80 16.24
C ALA A 170 7.71 -15.33 16.34
N ASP A 171 8.93 -15.06 16.83
CA ASP A 171 9.50 -13.70 16.94
C ASP A 171 9.48 -12.94 15.59
N TYR A 172 9.74 -13.64 14.48
CA TYR A 172 9.64 -13.05 13.13
C TYR A 172 8.21 -12.58 12.84
N TYR A 173 7.21 -13.38 13.19
CA TYR A 173 5.80 -13.09 12.92
C TYR A 173 5.22 -12.05 13.90
N GLU A 174 5.62 -12.09 15.16
CA GLU A 174 5.31 -11.05 16.15
C GLU A 174 5.83 -9.68 15.70
N LYS A 175 7.08 -9.62 15.19
CA LYS A 175 7.64 -8.42 14.55
C LYS A 175 6.83 -7.93 13.36
N ARG A 176 6.31 -8.84 12.52
CA ARG A 176 5.43 -8.44 11.41
C ARG A 176 4.11 -7.86 11.91
N ILE A 177 3.49 -8.45 12.93
CA ILE A 177 2.27 -7.90 13.54
C ILE A 177 2.56 -6.50 14.08
N ALA A 178 3.67 -6.33 14.80
CA ALA A 178 4.12 -5.04 15.32
C ALA A 178 4.35 -3.97 14.24
N ILE A 179 5.01 -4.30 13.13
CA ILE A 179 5.16 -3.38 11.98
C ILE A 179 3.79 -2.92 11.46
N ASN A 180 2.83 -3.84 11.38
CA ASN A 180 1.48 -3.52 10.93
C ASN A 180 0.74 -2.66 11.96
N MET A 181 0.95 -2.89 13.26
CA MET A 181 0.46 -2.00 14.30
C MET A 181 1.05 -0.59 14.15
N GLU A 182 2.35 -0.45 13.88
CA GLU A 182 2.95 0.87 13.62
C GLU A 182 2.26 1.60 12.47
N ARG A 183 2.04 0.91 11.36
CA ARG A 183 1.36 1.48 10.18
C ARG A 183 -0.08 1.86 10.53
N ALA A 184 -0.80 1.01 11.25
CA ALA A 184 -2.15 1.30 11.74
C ALA A 184 -2.17 2.44 12.77
N TYR A 185 -1.10 2.67 13.51
CA TYR A 185 -0.98 3.78 14.46
C TYR A 185 -0.91 5.15 13.77
N ARG A 186 -0.52 5.20 12.48
CA ARG A 186 -0.46 6.42 11.65
C ARG A 186 -1.80 6.75 10.99
N LEU A 187 -2.75 5.81 10.97
CA LEU A 187 -4.14 6.05 10.60
C LEU A 187 -4.80 7.05 11.58
N PRO A 188 -5.94 7.68 11.20
CA PRO A 188 -6.54 8.72 12.02
C PRO A 188 -6.90 8.17 13.40
N ALA A 189 -6.67 9.00 14.43
CA ALA A 189 -7.11 8.70 15.78
C ALA A 189 -8.64 8.56 15.83
N THR A 190 -9.14 7.80 16.80
CA THR A 190 -10.58 7.66 17.03
C THR A 190 -11.23 9.05 17.20
N ARG A 191 -12.33 9.28 16.48
CA ARG A 191 -13.09 10.55 16.41
C ARG A 191 -12.31 11.73 15.81
N ALA A 192 -11.23 11.48 15.05
CA ALA A 192 -10.58 12.55 14.28
C ALA A 192 -11.45 13.01 13.11
N PHE A 193 -12.20 12.08 12.49
CA PHE A 193 -13.09 12.34 11.38
C PHE A 193 -14.36 11.51 11.49
N ASP A 194 -15.49 12.07 11.07
CA ASP A 194 -16.75 11.34 10.99
C ASP A 194 -16.75 10.31 9.86
N ARG A 195 -16.13 10.63 8.72
CA ARG A 195 -15.98 9.71 7.59
C ARG A 195 -14.59 9.78 6.99
N TYR A 196 -14.02 8.63 6.69
CA TYR A 196 -12.76 8.52 5.96
C TYR A 196 -12.70 7.17 5.22
N ALA A 197 -11.78 7.07 4.26
CA ALA A 197 -11.45 5.82 3.59
C ALA A 197 -10.00 5.41 3.88
N VAL A 198 -9.76 4.10 3.97
CA VAL A 198 -8.42 3.52 4.08
C VAL A 198 -8.18 2.60 2.89
N VAL A 199 -7.28 2.99 1.99
CA VAL A 199 -6.75 2.12 0.94
C VAL A 199 -5.60 1.34 1.54
N ASP A 200 -5.74 0.02 1.65
CA ASP A 200 -4.68 -0.87 2.07
C ASP A 200 -4.05 -1.51 0.83
N SER A 201 -2.88 -0.98 0.45
CA SER A 201 -2.13 -1.50 -0.70
C SER A 201 -1.46 -2.84 -0.43
N GLY A 202 -1.38 -3.33 0.83
CA GLY A 202 -0.90 -4.68 1.12
C GLY A 202 -1.97 -5.76 0.89
N ALA A 203 -3.24 -5.40 1.11
CA ALA A 203 -4.40 -6.28 0.85
C ALA A 203 -5.07 -6.04 -0.51
N ALA A 204 -4.74 -4.94 -1.19
CA ALA A 204 -5.47 -4.45 -2.36
C ALA A 204 -7.00 -4.37 -2.09
N GLU A 205 -7.34 -3.77 -0.95
CA GLU A 205 -8.71 -3.48 -0.50
C GLU A 205 -8.82 -2.00 -0.11
N ILE A 206 -10.04 -1.45 -0.15
CA ILE A 206 -10.38 -0.17 0.45
C ILE A 206 -11.50 -0.36 1.48
N TYR A 207 -11.35 0.29 2.62
CA TYR A 207 -12.28 0.23 3.75
C TYR A 207 -12.90 1.60 4.00
N PHE A 208 -14.20 1.64 4.23
CA PHE A 208 -14.96 2.85 4.52
C PHE A 208 -15.31 2.91 6.01
N PHE A 209 -15.02 4.03 6.66
CA PHE A 209 -15.29 4.21 8.09
C PHE A 209 -16.29 5.35 8.33
N ASP A 210 -17.36 5.09 9.08
CA ASP A 210 -18.29 6.10 9.62
C ASP A 210 -18.20 6.06 11.16
N ARG A 211 -17.76 7.16 11.76
CA ARG A 211 -17.54 7.33 13.21
C ARG A 211 -16.75 6.17 13.80
N ASP A 212 -15.59 5.91 13.19
CA ASP A 212 -14.64 4.84 13.55
C ASP A 212 -15.18 3.40 13.41
N ARG A 213 -16.35 3.20 12.80
CA ARG A 213 -16.87 1.87 12.46
C ARG A 213 -16.68 1.60 10.98
N MET A 214 -16.11 0.45 10.65
CA MET A 214 -16.03 0.00 9.25
C MET A 214 -17.45 -0.25 8.73
N ALA A 215 -17.91 0.63 7.86
CA ALA A 215 -19.25 0.63 7.29
C ALA A 215 -19.34 -0.29 6.07
N ASP A 216 -18.27 -0.33 5.26
CA ASP A 216 -18.24 -1.09 4.01
C ASP A 216 -16.79 -1.30 3.54
N LYS A 217 -16.58 -2.18 2.55
CA LYS A 217 -15.29 -2.37 1.87
C LYS A 217 -15.47 -2.85 0.43
N MET A 218 -14.44 -2.68 -0.39
CA MET A 218 -14.39 -3.27 -1.73
C MET A 218 -12.96 -3.62 -2.15
N ARG A 219 -12.84 -4.42 -3.23
CA ARG A 219 -11.55 -4.71 -3.84
C ARG A 219 -11.02 -3.49 -4.58
N VAL A 220 -9.70 -3.36 -4.64
CA VAL A 220 -9.03 -2.37 -5.51
C VAL A 220 -7.90 -3.03 -6.30
N VAL A 221 -7.45 -2.36 -7.36
CA VAL A 221 -6.17 -2.66 -8.02
C VAL A 221 -5.20 -1.53 -7.67
N VAL A 222 -4.05 -1.90 -7.12
CA VAL A 222 -3.00 -0.98 -6.64
C VAL A 222 -1.73 -1.14 -7.48
N GLY A 223 -0.72 -0.33 -7.21
CA GLY A 223 0.54 -0.29 -7.94
C GLY A 223 1.22 -1.65 -8.03
N ALA A 224 1.92 -1.92 -9.13
CA ALA A 224 2.80 -3.08 -9.23
C ALA A 224 4.06 -2.89 -8.36
N PRO A 225 4.85 -3.94 -8.10
CA PRO A 225 6.09 -3.83 -7.32
C PRO A 225 7.06 -2.76 -7.84
N GLU A 226 7.08 -2.50 -9.15
CA GLU A 226 7.89 -1.47 -9.81
C GLU A 226 7.28 -0.05 -9.74
N THR A 227 5.98 0.06 -9.49
CA THR A 227 5.19 1.30 -9.49
C THR A 227 4.25 1.35 -8.28
N LYS A 228 4.83 1.10 -7.11
CA LYS A 228 4.11 0.89 -5.84
C LYS A 228 3.15 2.05 -5.53
N THR A 229 1.96 1.73 -5.04
CA THR A 229 1.07 2.75 -4.45
C THR A 229 1.70 3.25 -3.14
N PRO A 230 2.07 4.53 -3.04
CA PRO A 230 2.74 5.06 -1.86
C PRO A 230 1.80 5.15 -0.65
N MET A 231 2.35 4.96 0.56
CA MET A 231 1.63 5.22 1.79
C MET A 231 1.55 6.73 2.03
N MET A 232 0.34 7.27 2.10
CA MET A 232 0.07 8.70 2.14
C MET A 232 -1.19 8.99 2.94
N ALA A 233 -1.27 10.18 3.51
CA ALA A 233 -2.54 10.75 3.95
C ALA A 233 -2.91 11.89 2.99
N VAL A 234 -4.00 11.74 2.23
CA VAL A 234 -4.53 12.76 1.31
C VAL A 234 -5.99 13.13 1.59
N ILE A 235 -6.42 14.31 1.14
CA ILE A 235 -7.83 14.73 1.16
C ILE A 235 -8.42 14.57 -0.24
N LEU A 236 -9.58 13.90 -0.33
CA LEU A 236 -10.40 13.93 -1.53
C LEU A 236 -11.06 15.31 -1.65
N ARG A 237 -10.74 16.03 -2.73
CA ARG A 237 -11.25 17.41 -2.95
C ARG A 237 -12.39 17.47 -3.94
N ASN A 238 -12.27 16.74 -5.02
CA ASN A 238 -13.25 16.74 -6.09
C ASN A 238 -13.22 15.40 -6.85
N ALA A 239 -14.16 15.23 -7.75
CA ALA A 239 -14.15 14.18 -8.74
C ALA A 239 -14.46 14.75 -10.13
N LYS A 240 -13.98 14.06 -11.15
CA LYS A 240 -14.22 14.38 -12.55
C LYS A 240 -15.00 13.24 -13.18
N ALA A 241 -16.22 13.52 -13.64
CA ALA A 241 -16.99 12.60 -14.46
C ALA A 241 -16.53 12.73 -15.92
N ASN A 242 -16.52 11.62 -16.67
CA ASN A 242 -16.01 11.55 -18.04
C ASN A 242 -14.60 12.14 -18.20
N PRO A 243 -13.61 11.71 -17.38
CA PRO A 243 -12.35 12.41 -17.32
C PRO A 243 -11.48 12.21 -18.57
N TYR A 244 -10.73 13.24 -18.95
CA TYR A 244 -9.57 13.07 -19.81
C TYR A 244 -8.48 12.33 -19.02
N TRP A 245 -7.84 11.34 -19.64
CA TRP A 245 -6.65 10.74 -19.03
C TRP A 245 -5.38 11.40 -19.54
N ASN A 246 -4.84 12.33 -18.74
CA ASN A 246 -3.53 12.91 -19.02
C ASN A 246 -2.44 11.91 -18.64
N VAL A 247 -1.72 11.39 -19.64
CA VAL A 247 -0.73 10.32 -19.46
C VAL A 247 0.51 10.90 -18.76
N PRO A 248 0.95 10.33 -17.63
CA PRO A 248 2.17 10.76 -16.95
C PRO A 248 3.39 10.73 -17.88
N PRO A 249 4.31 11.71 -17.81
CA PRO A 249 5.53 11.76 -18.62
C PRO A 249 6.30 10.43 -18.65
N GLU A 250 6.34 9.74 -17.51
CA GLU A 250 6.99 8.45 -17.35
C GLU A 250 6.33 7.35 -18.20
N LEU A 251 5.00 7.33 -18.26
CA LEU A 251 4.21 6.42 -19.10
C LEU A 251 4.22 6.84 -20.58
N VAL A 252 4.31 8.14 -20.88
CA VAL A 252 4.56 8.59 -22.25
C VAL A 252 5.86 7.98 -22.78
N ARG A 253 6.91 7.96 -21.95
CA ARG A 253 8.18 7.31 -22.30
C ARG A 253 8.09 5.78 -22.34
N SER A 254 7.60 5.17 -21.27
CA SER A 254 7.73 3.73 -21.05
C SER A 254 6.69 2.90 -21.84
N LEU A 255 5.56 3.51 -22.19
CA LEU A 255 4.43 2.86 -22.85
C LEU A 255 4.10 3.54 -24.20
N THR A 256 3.63 4.79 -24.19
CA THR A 256 3.07 5.45 -25.38
C THR A 256 4.09 5.56 -26.52
N ALA A 257 5.27 6.10 -26.25
CA ALA A 257 6.32 6.28 -27.25
C ALA A 257 6.87 4.94 -27.77
N LYS A 258 6.90 3.89 -26.93
CA LYS A 258 7.28 2.54 -27.38
C LYS A 258 6.24 1.95 -28.32
N ARG A 259 4.96 2.03 -27.97
CA ARG A 259 3.87 1.55 -28.84
C ARG A 259 3.80 2.31 -30.16
N ILE A 260 4.03 3.62 -30.15
CA ILE A 260 4.13 4.41 -31.39
C ILE A 260 5.29 3.94 -32.27
N ARG A 261 6.43 3.55 -31.69
CA ARG A 261 7.55 3.00 -32.47
C ARG A 261 7.23 1.63 -33.07
N GLU A 262 6.46 0.81 -32.37
CA GLU A 262 6.13 -0.56 -32.77
C GLU A 262 4.94 -0.62 -33.74
N GLN A 263 3.94 0.23 -33.54
CA GLN A 263 2.63 0.18 -34.22
C GLN A 263 2.38 1.39 -35.13
N GLY A 264 3.26 2.39 -35.09
CA GLY A 264 3.10 3.64 -35.83
C GLY A 264 2.23 4.68 -35.12
N ILE A 265 2.11 5.85 -35.75
CA ILE A 265 1.34 7.00 -35.21
C ILE A 265 -0.16 6.72 -35.12
N SER A 266 -0.68 5.78 -35.93
CA SER A 266 -2.09 5.35 -35.87
C SER A 266 -2.50 4.88 -34.46
N TYR A 267 -1.55 4.37 -33.66
CA TYR A 267 -1.75 4.06 -32.25
C TYR A 267 -2.47 5.18 -31.48
N LEU A 268 -2.12 6.45 -31.73
CA LEU A 268 -2.77 7.56 -31.04
C LEU A 268 -4.25 7.67 -31.42
N LYS A 269 -4.59 7.47 -32.69
CA LYS A 269 -5.98 7.49 -33.17
C LYS A 269 -6.76 6.27 -32.64
N ASP A 270 -6.18 5.08 -32.76
CA ASP A 270 -6.81 3.81 -32.38
C ASP A 270 -7.13 3.74 -30.88
N PHE A 271 -6.36 4.45 -30.07
CA PHE A 271 -6.55 4.52 -28.62
C PHE A 271 -7.09 5.88 -28.13
N HIS A 272 -7.54 6.74 -29.06
CA HIS A 272 -8.22 8.01 -28.78
C HIS A 272 -7.38 9.01 -27.97
N TYR A 273 -6.12 9.20 -28.35
CA TYR A 273 -5.21 10.18 -27.79
C TYR A 273 -5.10 11.44 -28.64
N GLU A 274 -4.95 12.56 -27.96
CA GLU A 274 -4.49 13.83 -28.51
C GLU A 274 -3.10 14.16 -27.98
N VAL A 275 -2.32 14.88 -28.78
CA VAL A 275 -1.00 15.39 -28.40
C VAL A 275 -1.07 16.92 -28.38
N LEU A 276 -0.83 17.49 -27.22
CA LEU A 276 -0.82 18.92 -26.98
C LEU A 276 0.62 19.39 -26.78
N ARG A 277 0.90 20.62 -27.20
CA ARG A 277 2.25 21.21 -27.17
C ARG A 277 2.90 21.14 -25.78
N ASP A 278 2.11 21.40 -24.74
CA ASP A 278 2.58 21.50 -23.35
C ASP A 278 1.41 21.34 -22.36
N TRP A 279 1.66 21.63 -21.08
CA TRP A 279 0.70 21.54 -19.98
C TRP A 279 -0.07 22.83 -19.71
N SER A 280 0.06 23.87 -20.55
CA SER A 280 -0.71 25.09 -20.38
C SER A 280 -2.21 24.85 -20.57
N PRO A 281 -3.09 25.62 -19.90
CA PRO A 281 -4.53 25.41 -19.96
C PRO A 281 -5.12 25.40 -21.39
N ASN A 282 -4.56 26.21 -22.28
CA ASN A 282 -5.00 26.37 -23.68
C ASN A 282 -3.98 25.83 -24.68
N ALA A 283 -3.19 24.82 -24.29
CA ALA A 283 -2.17 24.24 -25.14
C ALA A 283 -2.78 23.76 -26.48
N PRO A 284 -2.24 24.20 -27.64
CA PRO A 284 -2.76 23.76 -28.92
C PRO A 284 -2.47 22.27 -29.15
N ILE A 285 -3.41 21.59 -29.81
CA ILE A 285 -3.18 20.25 -30.36
C ILE A 285 -2.15 20.39 -31.49
N ILE A 286 -1.15 19.50 -31.52
CA ILE A 286 -0.08 19.50 -32.52
C ILE A 286 -0.11 18.21 -33.34
N ASP A 287 0.45 18.24 -34.55
CA ASP A 287 0.64 17.02 -35.35
C ASP A 287 1.64 16.09 -34.63
N PRO A 288 1.22 14.87 -34.24
CA PRO A 288 2.09 13.91 -33.57
C PRO A 288 3.35 13.55 -34.35
N LYS A 289 3.37 13.72 -35.68
CA LYS A 289 4.56 13.47 -36.52
C LYS A 289 5.71 14.42 -36.22
N THR A 290 5.42 15.58 -35.65
CA THR A 290 6.44 16.59 -35.27
C THR A 290 7.21 16.21 -33.99
N VAL A 291 6.73 15.21 -33.24
CA VAL A 291 7.32 14.80 -31.95
C VAL A 291 8.42 13.75 -32.16
N ASN A 292 9.56 13.92 -31.47
CA ASN A 292 10.65 12.94 -31.47
C ASN A 292 10.34 11.73 -30.57
N TRP A 293 9.41 10.88 -30.99
CA TRP A 293 9.01 9.66 -30.26
C TRP A 293 10.16 8.69 -30.04
N ARG A 294 11.11 8.59 -30.97
CA ARG A 294 12.31 7.73 -30.83
C ARG A 294 13.23 8.22 -29.70
N GLY A 295 13.44 9.54 -29.63
CA GLY A 295 14.17 10.18 -28.55
C GLY A 295 13.49 9.96 -27.20
N ILE A 296 12.17 10.13 -27.14
CA ILE A 296 11.38 9.88 -25.92
C ILE A 296 11.48 8.41 -25.49
N ALA A 297 11.19 7.46 -26.38
CA ALA A 297 11.21 6.04 -26.07
C ALA A 297 12.58 5.51 -25.62
N SER A 298 13.67 6.10 -26.13
CA SER A 298 15.04 5.78 -25.72
C SER A 298 15.50 6.50 -24.44
N GLY A 299 14.69 7.42 -23.90
CA GLY A 299 15.03 8.23 -22.74
C GLY A 299 16.01 9.37 -23.02
N LYS A 300 16.39 9.60 -24.28
CA LYS A 300 17.28 10.70 -24.69
C LYS A 300 16.58 12.05 -24.70
N VAL A 301 15.24 12.06 -24.79
CA VAL A 301 14.41 13.27 -24.79
C VAL A 301 13.35 13.13 -23.70
N GLN A 302 13.19 14.15 -22.87
CA GLN A 302 12.10 14.21 -21.91
C GLN A 302 10.81 14.65 -22.61
N PRO A 303 9.66 14.01 -22.35
CA PRO A 303 8.40 14.43 -22.95
C PRO A 303 7.89 15.70 -22.27
N THR A 304 8.08 16.84 -22.92
CA THR A 304 7.49 18.14 -22.52
C THR A 304 6.06 18.33 -23.05
N ILE A 305 5.69 17.52 -24.03
CA ILE A 305 4.33 17.43 -24.59
C ILE A 305 3.35 16.82 -23.58
N ARG A 306 2.07 17.15 -23.74
CA ARG A 306 0.97 16.53 -23.01
C ARG A 306 0.25 15.54 -23.92
N VAL A 307 0.26 14.27 -23.55
CA VAL A 307 -0.58 13.25 -24.20
C VAL A 307 -1.82 13.04 -23.34
N ARG A 308 -3.02 13.20 -23.91
CA ARG A 308 -4.27 12.95 -23.18
C ARG A 308 -5.18 11.98 -23.93
N GLN A 309 -5.74 11.02 -23.23
CA GLN A 309 -6.81 10.17 -23.75
C GLN A 309 -8.14 10.89 -23.61
N LEU A 310 -8.97 10.83 -24.64
CA LEU A 310 -10.31 11.41 -24.64
C LEU A 310 -11.27 10.65 -23.71
N PRO A 311 -12.33 11.30 -23.19
CA PRO A 311 -13.41 10.62 -22.48
C PRO A 311 -14.07 9.55 -23.33
N GLY A 312 -14.43 8.42 -22.71
CA GLY A 312 -15.10 7.31 -23.39
C GLY A 312 -15.01 5.99 -22.61
N PRO A 313 -15.76 4.95 -23.01
CA PRO A 313 -15.79 3.67 -22.30
C PRO A 313 -14.45 2.91 -22.34
N TRP A 314 -13.58 3.21 -23.31
CA TRP A 314 -12.21 2.68 -23.45
C TRP A 314 -11.16 3.48 -22.67
N ASN A 315 -11.53 4.63 -22.09
CA ASN A 315 -10.62 5.47 -21.34
C ASN A 315 -10.10 4.69 -20.12
N SER A 316 -8.80 4.81 -19.84
CA SER A 316 -8.15 4.08 -18.73
C SER A 316 -8.73 4.39 -17.34
N MET A 317 -9.40 5.53 -17.19
CA MET A 317 -10.13 5.96 -15.98
C MET A 317 -11.65 5.88 -16.13
N ARG A 318 -12.13 5.41 -17.29
CA ARG A 318 -13.52 5.19 -17.66
C ARG A 318 -14.45 6.33 -17.23
N ASN A 319 -15.37 6.10 -16.29
CA ASN A 319 -16.43 7.08 -16.01
C ASN A 319 -16.03 8.15 -14.98
N MET A 320 -15.04 7.88 -14.12
CA MET A 320 -14.81 8.77 -12.97
C MET A 320 -13.37 8.73 -12.44
N LYS A 321 -12.83 9.92 -12.18
CA LYS A 321 -11.57 10.15 -11.46
C LYS A 321 -11.85 10.89 -10.15
N PHE A 322 -11.29 10.42 -9.05
CA PHE A 322 -11.41 11.01 -7.70
C PHE A 322 -10.09 11.66 -7.32
N GLU A 323 -10.08 12.99 -7.26
CA GLU A 323 -8.87 13.79 -7.12
C GLU A 323 -8.44 13.95 -5.67
N THR A 324 -7.23 13.49 -5.40
CA THR A 324 -6.52 13.65 -4.14
C THR A 324 -5.21 14.39 -4.40
N PRO A 325 -5.16 15.73 -4.48
CA PRO A 325 -3.93 16.44 -4.84
C PRO A 325 -2.75 16.04 -3.95
N ASN A 326 -1.64 15.62 -4.55
CA ASN A 326 -0.42 15.20 -3.87
C ASN A 326 0.80 15.25 -4.80
N ASP A 327 1.99 15.18 -4.20
CA ASP A 327 3.29 15.29 -4.89
C ASP A 327 3.66 14.02 -5.69
N PHE A 328 2.77 13.03 -5.76
CA PHE A 328 2.99 11.75 -6.44
C PHE A 328 2.01 11.53 -7.59
N GLY A 329 1.08 12.45 -7.84
CA GLY A 329 0.08 12.33 -8.90
C GLY A 329 -0.87 11.14 -8.72
N ILE A 330 -1.04 10.62 -7.50
CA ILE A 330 -1.89 9.46 -7.22
C ILE A 330 -3.34 9.89 -7.02
N TYR A 331 -4.27 9.14 -7.59
CA TYR A 331 -5.71 9.34 -7.46
C TYR A 331 -6.44 7.99 -7.46
N LEU A 332 -7.75 8.01 -7.17
CA LEU A 332 -8.61 6.84 -7.30
C LEU A 332 -9.46 6.98 -8.58
N HIS A 333 -9.78 5.89 -9.27
CA HIS A 333 -10.57 5.98 -10.51
C HIS A 333 -11.33 4.69 -10.87
N ASP A 334 -12.31 4.82 -11.75
CA ASP A 334 -12.99 3.71 -12.43
C ASP A 334 -12.06 3.04 -13.46
N THR A 335 -12.41 1.87 -13.99
CA THR A 335 -11.56 1.12 -14.93
C THR A 335 -12.38 0.42 -16.00
N PRO A 336 -11.88 0.34 -17.25
CA PRO A 336 -12.48 -0.51 -18.28
C PRO A 336 -12.18 -2.00 -18.09
N HIS A 337 -11.39 -2.35 -17.07
CA HIS A 337 -10.91 -3.71 -16.80
C HIS A 337 -11.46 -4.30 -15.48
N PRO A 338 -12.76 -4.63 -15.39
CA PRO A 338 -13.35 -5.22 -14.18
C PRO A 338 -12.84 -6.64 -13.88
N GLU A 339 -12.35 -7.36 -14.88
CA GLU A 339 -11.79 -8.71 -14.75
C GLU A 339 -10.57 -8.76 -13.79
N LEU A 340 -9.87 -7.63 -13.61
CA LEU A 340 -8.72 -7.55 -12.71
C LEU A 340 -9.10 -7.76 -11.25
N PHE A 341 -10.34 -7.45 -10.85
CA PHE A 341 -10.78 -7.62 -9.47
C PHE A 341 -10.97 -9.10 -9.09
N ALA A 342 -11.14 -10.00 -10.07
CA ALA A 342 -11.22 -11.44 -9.85
C ALA A 342 -9.85 -12.09 -9.58
N LYS A 343 -8.74 -11.37 -9.79
CA LYS A 343 -7.39 -11.90 -9.54
C LYS A 343 -7.09 -11.96 -8.05
N THR A 344 -6.35 -13.01 -7.66
CA THR A 344 -5.79 -13.16 -6.31
C THR A 344 -4.78 -12.06 -6.02
N ASP A 345 -3.92 -11.74 -6.98
CA ASP A 345 -2.98 -10.63 -6.92
C ASP A 345 -3.49 -9.45 -7.77
N ARG A 346 -3.63 -8.29 -7.13
CA ARG A 346 -4.15 -7.04 -7.72
C ARG A 346 -3.14 -5.89 -7.67
N HIS A 347 -1.85 -6.18 -7.56
CA HIS A 347 -0.75 -5.22 -7.68
C HIS A 347 -0.36 -5.05 -9.16
N LEU A 348 -1.22 -4.39 -9.96
CA LEU A 348 -1.15 -4.39 -11.43
C LEU A 348 -1.24 -3.00 -12.07
N SER A 349 -1.36 -1.93 -11.27
CA SER A 349 -1.47 -0.56 -11.79
C SER A 349 -0.11 0.15 -11.80
N ASN A 350 -0.09 1.40 -12.28
CA ASN A 350 1.08 2.29 -12.22
C ASN A 350 1.07 3.22 -11.01
N GLY A 351 0.51 2.76 -9.88
CA GLY A 351 0.52 3.46 -8.59
C GLY A 351 -0.84 4.03 -8.16
N CYS A 352 -1.68 4.45 -9.11
CA CYS A 352 -3.05 4.89 -8.83
C CYS A 352 -3.95 3.73 -8.35
N VAL A 353 -5.09 4.05 -7.76
CA VAL A 353 -6.00 3.05 -7.18
C VAL A 353 -7.22 2.87 -8.07
N ARG A 354 -7.38 1.70 -8.69
CA ARG A 354 -8.59 1.37 -9.45
C ARG A 354 -9.65 0.80 -8.52
N LEU A 355 -10.85 1.34 -8.56
CA LEU A 355 -11.97 0.93 -7.71
C LEU A 355 -12.78 -0.18 -8.38
N GLU A 356 -13.14 -1.21 -7.63
CA GLU A 356 -14.06 -2.27 -8.09
C GLU A 356 -15.43 -1.68 -8.46
N ASP A 357 -15.91 -0.75 -7.65
CA ASP A 357 -17.17 -0.07 -7.87
C ASP A 357 -17.02 1.43 -7.56
N TYR A 358 -16.76 2.20 -8.61
CA TYR A 358 -16.64 3.66 -8.50
C TYR A 358 -17.95 4.32 -8.04
N ARG A 359 -19.11 3.72 -8.34
CA ARG A 359 -20.42 4.28 -7.96
C ARG A 359 -20.61 4.18 -6.46
N ARG A 360 -20.21 3.05 -5.85
CA ARG A 360 -20.20 2.90 -4.38
C ARG A 360 -19.28 3.92 -3.72
N PHE A 361 -18.08 4.12 -4.25
CA PHE A 361 -17.16 5.14 -3.72
C PHE A 361 -17.72 6.57 -3.90
N ALA A 362 -18.32 6.89 -5.04
CA ALA A 362 -18.96 8.17 -5.29
C ALA A 362 -20.12 8.43 -4.31
N THR A 363 -21.04 7.47 -4.17
CA THR A 363 -22.16 7.57 -3.22
C THR A 363 -21.67 7.75 -1.79
N TRP A 364 -20.58 7.07 -1.40
CA TRP A 364 -19.99 7.26 -0.08
C TRP A 364 -19.46 8.68 0.14
N ALA A 365 -18.73 9.23 -0.83
CA ALA A 365 -18.09 10.54 -0.74
C ALA A 365 -19.06 11.72 -0.95
N PHE A 366 -20.04 11.59 -1.84
CA PHE A 366 -20.94 12.67 -2.27
C PHE A 366 -22.38 12.51 -1.76
N GLY A 367 -22.79 11.30 -1.36
CA GLY A 367 -24.20 10.97 -1.12
C GLY A 367 -25.00 10.60 -2.37
N TYR A 368 -24.40 10.75 -3.55
CA TYR A 368 -24.95 10.39 -4.86
C TYR A 368 -23.80 10.05 -5.83
N VAL A 369 -24.11 9.62 -7.06
CA VAL A 369 -23.10 9.43 -8.11
C VAL A 369 -23.12 10.64 -9.05
N PRO A 370 -22.12 11.52 -9.03
CA PRO A 370 -22.04 12.62 -9.98
C PRO A 370 -21.97 12.11 -11.43
N HIS A 371 -22.69 12.78 -12.32
CA HIS A 371 -22.73 12.46 -13.74
C HIS A 371 -22.59 13.74 -14.56
N ALA A 372 -21.77 13.69 -15.62
CA ALA A 372 -21.62 14.83 -16.50
C ALA A 372 -22.90 15.03 -17.34
N ALA A 373 -23.35 16.28 -17.48
CA ALA A 373 -24.52 16.59 -18.31
C ALA A 373 -24.26 16.39 -19.82
N THR A 374 -22.98 16.31 -20.20
CA THR A 374 -22.51 16.19 -21.57
C THR A 374 -21.48 15.06 -21.68
N GLY A 375 -21.07 14.72 -22.90
CA GLY A 375 -20.01 13.74 -23.14
C GLY A 375 -18.59 14.22 -22.78
N VAL A 376 -18.43 15.46 -22.31
CA VAL A 376 -17.13 16.01 -21.93
C VAL A 376 -16.89 15.94 -20.43
N GLU A 377 -15.62 16.11 -20.02
CA GLU A 377 -15.23 16.10 -18.62
C GLU A 377 -15.97 17.19 -17.82
N GLN A 378 -16.52 16.81 -16.67
CA GLN A 378 -17.14 17.74 -15.73
C GLN A 378 -16.62 17.50 -14.31
N LYS A 379 -16.19 18.57 -13.64
CA LYS A 379 -15.69 18.56 -12.26
C LYS A 379 -16.83 18.76 -11.25
N PHE A 380 -16.78 18.01 -10.15
CA PHE A 380 -17.69 18.09 -9.01
C PHE A 380 -16.88 18.15 -7.71
N ASP A 381 -16.99 19.24 -6.96
CA ASP A 381 -16.35 19.35 -5.65
C ASP A 381 -17.07 18.47 -4.61
N VAL A 382 -16.30 17.84 -3.71
CA VAL A 382 -16.89 17.00 -2.66
C VAL A 382 -17.59 17.91 -1.64
N PRO A 383 -18.84 17.61 -1.21
CA PRO A 383 -19.57 18.45 -0.26
C PRO A 383 -18.85 18.67 1.07
N LYS A 384 -18.08 17.66 1.51
CA LYS A 384 -17.23 17.72 2.70
C LYS A 384 -15.86 17.10 2.37
N PRO A 385 -14.74 17.77 2.69
CA PRO A 385 -13.41 17.18 2.54
C PRO A 385 -13.36 15.80 3.19
N MET A 386 -13.07 14.76 2.41
CA MET A 386 -13.04 13.39 2.89
C MET A 386 -11.59 12.88 2.94
N PRO A 387 -11.05 12.55 4.12
CA PRO A 387 -9.74 11.94 4.23
C PRO A 387 -9.68 10.57 3.57
N VAL A 388 -8.58 10.34 2.85
CA VAL A 388 -8.21 9.06 2.28
C VAL A 388 -6.79 8.73 2.75
N TYR A 389 -6.67 7.64 3.49
CA TYR A 389 -5.40 7.12 3.98
C TYR A 389 -4.96 5.95 3.11
N MET A 390 -3.83 6.08 2.44
CA MET A 390 -3.16 4.98 1.74
C MET A 390 -2.14 4.39 2.70
N THR A 391 -2.32 3.13 3.09
CA THR A 391 -1.46 2.38 4.01
C THR A 391 -1.07 1.05 3.38
N TYR A 392 -0.26 0.26 4.07
CA TYR A 392 0.22 -1.03 3.60
C TYR A 392 0.21 -2.06 4.72
N LEU A 393 -0.83 -2.89 4.80
CA LEU A 393 -0.96 -3.91 5.82
C LEU A 393 -0.82 -5.32 5.23
N THR A 394 0.18 -6.03 5.73
CA THR A 394 0.49 -7.43 5.43
C THR A 394 0.01 -8.38 6.52
N VAL A 395 -0.65 -7.85 7.56
CA VAL A 395 -1.31 -8.60 8.63
C VAL A 395 -2.72 -8.04 8.79
N ALA A 396 -3.73 -8.91 8.69
CA ALA A 396 -5.10 -8.56 9.02
C ALA A 396 -5.50 -9.12 10.39
N PRO A 397 -6.25 -8.36 11.19
CA PRO A 397 -6.97 -8.94 12.31
C PRO A 397 -8.08 -9.88 11.81
N THR A 398 -8.38 -10.89 12.60
CA THR A 398 -9.48 -11.85 12.40
C THR A 398 -10.17 -12.09 13.73
N ALA A 399 -11.33 -12.77 13.72
CA ALA A 399 -11.99 -13.18 14.96
C ALA A 399 -11.12 -14.11 15.84
N ASN A 400 -10.16 -14.83 15.23
CA ASN A 400 -9.31 -15.83 15.89
C ASN A 400 -7.84 -15.36 16.02
N GLY A 401 -7.58 -14.06 15.97
CA GLY A 401 -6.24 -13.49 16.08
C GLY A 401 -5.85 -12.73 14.83
N VAL A 402 -4.81 -13.17 14.13
CA VAL A 402 -4.33 -12.51 12.89
C VAL A 402 -4.20 -13.49 11.73
N MET A 403 -4.22 -12.94 10.52
CA MET A 403 -3.85 -13.64 9.29
C MET A 403 -2.76 -12.84 8.55
N PHE A 404 -1.68 -13.52 8.20
CA PHE A 404 -0.58 -12.94 7.43
C PHE A 404 -0.88 -12.99 5.94
N ARG A 405 -0.35 -12.01 5.22
CA ARG A 405 -0.36 -11.94 3.76
C ARG A 405 1.08 -11.89 3.24
N ALA A 406 1.23 -12.01 1.92
CA ALA A 406 2.48 -11.73 1.24
C ALA A 406 2.92 -10.27 1.50
N ASP A 407 4.20 -9.99 1.31
CA ASP A 407 4.79 -8.65 1.35
C ASP A 407 5.17 -8.22 -0.08
N PRO A 408 4.18 -7.94 -0.97
CA PRO A 408 4.41 -7.69 -2.40
C PRO A 408 5.36 -6.52 -2.69
N TYR A 409 5.47 -5.55 -1.78
CA TYR A 409 6.35 -4.40 -1.91
C TYR A 409 7.68 -4.52 -1.14
N GLY A 410 7.84 -5.55 -0.30
CA GLY A 410 9.04 -5.72 0.53
C GLY A 410 9.14 -4.73 1.70
N PHE A 411 8.05 -4.05 2.06
CA PHE A 411 8.08 -2.99 3.09
C PHE A 411 8.22 -3.58 4.49
N ASP A 412 7.76 -4.81 4.75
CA ASP A 412 8.03 -5.47 6.04
C ASP A 412 9.52 -5.75 6.17
N ALA A 413 10.16 -6.25 5.11
CA ALA A 413 11.60 -6.52 5.11
C ALA A 413 12.44 -5.26 5.36
N LEU A 414 12.01 -4.10 4.82
CA LEU A 414 12.66 -2.81 5.08
C LEU A 414 12.44 -2.29 6.51
N ALA A 415 11.29 -2.60 7.12
CA ALA A 415 10.96 -2.19 8.48
C ALA A 415 11.53 -3.14 9.55
N MET A 416 11.81 -4.40 9.22
CA MET A 416 12.23 -5.44 10.17
C MET A 416 13.46 -5.06 11.00
N PRO A 417 14.54 -4.49 10.44
CA PRO A 417 15.72 -4.10 11.22
C PRO A 417 15.44 -2.99 12.24
N GLN A 418 14.33 -2.26 12.09
CA GLN A 418 13.94 -1.16 12.97
C GLN A 418 13.17 -1.66 14.20
N MET A 419 12.73 -2.93 14.19
CA MET A 419 11.94 -3.54 15.26
C MET A 419 12.83 -4.34 16.21
N MET A 420 13.00 -3.82 17.42
CA MET A 420 13.59 -4.56 18.52
C MET A 420 12.46 -5.16 19.37
N PHE A 421 12.39 -6.49 19.41
CA PHE A 421 11.62 -7.23 20.40
C PHE A 421 12.60 -8.09 21.19
N GLY A 422 12.60 -7.94 22.53
CA GLY A 422 13.01 -9.03 23.40
C GLY A 422 14.50 -9.35 23.57
N GLN A 423 15.43 -8.38 23.51
CA GLN A 423 16.80 -8.62 24.03
C GLN A 423 16.86 -8.76 25.57
N GLN A 424 15.73 -8.57 26.28
CA GLN A 424 15.66 -8.64 27.75
C GLN A 424 15.08 -9.95 28.32
N ARG A 425 14.65 -10.93 27.50
CA ARG A 425 14.11 -12.21 28.03
C ARG A 425 15.18 -13.25 28.41
N VAL A 426 16.46 -12.89 28.41
CA VAL A 426 17.58 -13.82 28.74
C VAL A 426 18.46 -13.29 29.90
N ALA A 427 18.14 -12.15 30.51
CA ALA A 427 18.96 -11.56 31.58
C ALA A 427 18.38 -11.72 33.00
N SER A 428 17.44 -12.63 33.21
CA SER A 428 16.89 -12.93 34.55
C SER A 428 16.73 -14.43 34.75
N ALA A 429 17.85 -15.14 34.54
CA ALA A 429 18.11 -16.48 35.03
C ALA A 429 19.61 -16.57 35.34
N THR A 430 19.98 -15.95 36.45
CA THR A 430 21.19 -16.28 37.24
C THR A 430 20.75 -16.44 38.67
#